data_AF-A0A8T7H199-F1
#
_entry.id   AF-A0A8T7H199-F1
#
_cell.length_a   1.000
_cell.length_b   1.000
_cell.length_c   1.000
_cell.angle_alpha   90.00
_cell.angle_beta   90.00
_cell.angle_gamma   90.00
#
_symmetry.space_group_name_H-M   'P 1'
#
loop_
_entity.id
_entity.type
_entity.pdbx_description
1 polymer ?
#
loop_
_entity_poly.entity_id
_entity_poly.type
_entity_poly.pdbx_seq_one_letter_code
_entity_poly.pdbx_strand_id
1 'polypeptide(L)'
;MEPVITPSGRFYNEDCVSGARRHIASDSVDLIITDPPYGIGGDDLHQHYNRDEDYVIDGYVEIPASEYGEFSRDWIREAERILRPGGSIYIVSGYTNLYHILKALRETGLEEINHIIWKYTFGVYTSRKYVSSHYHILYYQKPGRPRRFNLESRFGLGEKDPDGGSLNYQDREDVWIINREYKPGQVKNKNELPTALLTKMIQYSSTEGDLVCDMFLGGFSTAKVAIGLGRRAVGFEISPQIFAARADDLKTIRPGSLLPTLRTPVVDARANRGRPWSDADKAALKTRFDHLIQSGRTKKDAVEIVARELGRGRWAVEKMLKTLEASPLTPSQPRHIPPASRSGQPPRTSPERTQTPSRNPP
;
A
#
# COMPACT_ATOMS: atom_id res chain seq x y z
N MET A 1 9.83 -27.54 -15.80
CA MET A 1 10.60 -28.12 -14.67
C MET A 1 9.63 -28.51 -13.56
N GLU A 2 9.95 -29.47 -12.70
CA GLU A 2 9.13 -29.74 -11.51
C GLU A 2 9.10 -28.51 -10.58
N PRO A 3 7.97 -28.22 -9.90
CA PRO A 3 7.89 -27.11 -8.97
C PRO A 3 8.78 -27.33 -7.75
N VAL A 4 9.36 -26.26 -7.22
CA VAL A 4 10.08 -26.28 -5.95
C VAL A 4 9.06 -26.08 -4.84
N ILE A 5 8.86 -27.12 -4.02
CA ILE A 5 7.93 -27.10 -2.90
C ILE A 5 8.72 -27.15 -1.59
N THR A 6 8.44 -26.22 -0.69
CA THR A 6 8.97 -26.18 0.68
C THR A 6 7.81 -26.09 1.68
N PRO A 7 8.05 -26.26 3.00
CA PRO A 7 6.99 -26.08 4.00
C PRO A 7 6.35 -24.68 3.96
N SER A 8 7.07 -23.67 3.47
CA SER A 8 6.62 -22.27 3.46
C SER A 8 6.47 -21.68 2.06
N GLY A 9 6.60 -22.48 0.99
CA GLY A 9 6.36 -21.94 -0.34
C GLY A 9 6.28 -22.95 -1.48
N ARG A 10 5.78 -22.45 -2.61
CA ARG A 10 5.62 -23.19 -3.86
C ARG A 10 6.08 -22.30 -5.01
N PHE A 11 7.04 -22.77 -5.81
CA PHE A 11 7.62 -21.96 -6.88
C PHE A 11 7.61 -22.73 -8.18
N TYR A 12 7.24 -22.06 -9.27
CA TYR A 12 6.96 -22.70 -10.54
C TYR A 12 7.84 -22.09 -11.65
N ASN A 13 8.48 -22.94 -12.44
CA ASN A 13 9.09 -22.52 -13.69
C ASN A 13 8.04 -22.52 -14.80
N GLU A 14 7.19 -21.51 -14.81
CA GLU A 14 6.06 -21.33 -15.73
C GLU A 14 5.88 -19.84 -16.03
N ASP A 15 5.17 -19.52 -17.12
CA ASP A 15 4.63 -18.19 -17.33
C ASP A 15 3.68 -17.82 -16.17
N CYS A 16 3.74 -16.57 -15.73
CA CYS A 16 3.04 -16.11 -14.53
C CYS A 16 1.51 -16.15 -14.68
N VAL A 17 0.98 -15.89 -15.88
CA VAL A 17 -0.47 -15.86 -16.12
C VAL A 17 -1.01 -17.28 -16.13
N SER A 18 -0.45 -18.13 -16.98
CA SER A 18 -0.86 -19.53 -17.10
C SER A 18 -0.61 -20.33 -15.83
N GLY A 19 0.54 -20.10 -15.17
CA GLY A 19 0.87 -20.72 -13.89
C GLY A 19 -0.07 -20.28 -12.77
N ALA A 20 -0.38 -18.99 -12.65
CA ALA A 20 -1.33 -18.51 -11.64
C ALA A 20 -2.73 -19.11 -11.84
N ARG A 21 -3.22 -19.19 -13.09
CA ARG A 21 -4.51 -19.82 -13.41
C ARG A 21 -4.56 -21.29 -13.02
N ARG A 22 -3.46 -22.02 -13.21
CA ARG A 22 -3.37 -23.45 -12.93
C ARG A 22 -3.28 -23.74 -11.43
N HIS A 23 -2.49 -22.94 -10.71
CA HIS A 23 -2.02 -23.31 -9.37
C HIS A 23 -2.62 -22.46 -8.24
N ILE A 24 -3.19 -21.29 -8.54
CA ILE A 24 -3.60 -20.31 -7.53
C ILE A 24 -5.10 -20.06 -7.59
N ALA A 25 -5.79 -20.32 -6.48
CA ALA A 25 -7.21 -20.02 -6.35
C ALA A 25 -7.45 -18.50 -6.36
N SER A 26 -8.62 -18.08 -6.82
CA SER A 26 -9.03 -16.69 -6.70
C SER A 26 -9.10 -16.27 -5.24
N ASP A 27 -8.84 -14.99 -4.96
CA ASP A 27 -8.95 -14.41 -3.62
C ASP A 27 -8.12 -15.12 -2.52
N SER A 28 -6.99 -15.72 -2.87
CA SER A 28 -6.20 -16.57 -1.98
C SER A 28 -4.86 -15.97 -1.53
N VAL A 29 -4.38 -14.93 -2.22
CA VAL A 29 -3.11 -14.25 -1.91
C VAL A 29 -3.36 -13.01 -1.05
N ASP A 30 -2.55 -12.83 0.00
CA ASP A 30 -2.66 -11.72 0.93
C ASP A 30 -1.96 -10.45 0.43
N LEU A 31 -0.81 -10.63 -0.22
CA LEU A 31 0.08 -9.56 -0.67
C LEU A 31 0.80 -9.98 -1.95
N ILE A 32 0.79 -9.12 -2.97
CA ILE A 32 1.63 -9.29 -4.16
C ILE A 32 2.74 -8.23 -4.14
N ILE A 33 3.98 -8.64 -4.32
CA ILE A 33 5.11 -7.74 -4.56
C ILE A 33 5.82 -8.27 -5.79
N THR A 34 5.91 -7.45 -6.84
CA THR A 34 6.44 -7.94 -8.10
C THR A 34 7.18 -6.85 -8.88
N ASP A 35 8.19 -7.28 -9.63
CA ASP A 35 9.07 -6.44 -10.46
C ASP A 35 9.05 -6.99 -11.89
N PRO A 36 8.03 -6.63 -12.70
CA PRO A 36 7.92 -7.10 -14.08
C PRO A 36 9.12 -6.67 -14.93
N PRO A 37 9.39 -7.38 -16.05
CA PRO A 37 10.28 -6.87 -17.09
C PRO A 37 9.88 -5.45 -17.50
N TYR A 38 10.83 -4.60 -17.88
CA TYR A 38 10.55 -3.18 -18.15
C TYR A 38 10.24 -2.88 -19.62
N GLY A 39 10.36 -3.85 -20.51
CA GLY A 39 10.07 -3.72 -21.94
C GLY A 39 11.01 -2.72 -22.64
N ILE A 40 12.25 -2.65 -22.15
CA ILE A 40 13.28 -1.78 -22.72
C ILE A 40 14.13 -2.67 -23.61
N GLY A 41 14.18 -2.35 -24.92
CA GLY A 41 14.87 -3.16 -25.93
C GLY A 41 16.25 -3.62 -25.45
N GLY A 42 16.42 -4.94 -25.32
CA GLY A 42 17.62 -5.56 -24.78
C GLY A 42 18.89 -5.22 -25.56
N ASP A 43 18.76 -4.86 -26.85
CA ASP A 43 19.90 -4.68 -27.74
C ASP A 43 20.66 -3.36 -27.56
N ASP A 44 20.03 -2.30 -27.03
CA ASP A 44 20.67 -0.97 -26.91
C ASP A 44 21.17 -0.62 -25.50
N LEU A 45 20.66 -1.28 -24.45
CA LEU A 45 21.13 -1.01 -23.08
C LEU A 45 22.46 -1.70 -22.75
N HIS A 46 22.89 -2.67 -23.56
CA HIS A 46 24.13 -3.41 -23.33
C HIS A 46 25.38 -2.63 -23.78
N GLN A 47 25.23 -1.62 -24.65
CA GLN A 47 26.39 -0.89 -25.20
C GLN A 47 26.89 0.29 -24.34
N HIS A 48 26.27 0.57 -23.19
CA HIS A 48 26.64 1.72 -22.34
C HIS A 48 27.09 1.37 -20.92
N TYR A 49 27.28 0.08 -20.65
CA TYR A 49 27.87 -0.35 -19.40
C TYR A 49 29.14 -1.13 -19.68
N ASN A 50 30.31 -0.55 -19.37
CA ASN A 50 31.55 -1.31 -19.16
C ASN A 50 31.30 -2.27 -17.98
N ARG A 51 30.71 -3.42 -18.25
CA ARG A 51 30.36 -4.44 -17.26
C ARG A 51 30.95 -5.76 -17.71
N ASP A 52 31.64 -6.40 -16.77
CA ASP A 52 32.16 -7.74 -16.91
C ASP A 52 31.00 -8.72 -17.12
N GLU A 53 30.91 -9.31 -18.30
CA GLU A 53 29.80 -10.15 -18.75
C GLU A 53 29.81 -11.53 -18.08
N ASP A 54 30.93 -11.92 -17.45
CA ASP A 54 31.15 -13.22 -16.79
C ASP A 54 30.21 -13.51 -15.61
N TYR A 55 29.48 -12.52 -15.09
CA TYR A 55 28.69 -12.64 -13.86
C TYR A 55 27.18 -12.42 -14.02
N VAL A 56 26.66 -12.36 -15.25
CA VAL A 56 25.22 -12.22 -15.54
C VAL A 56 24.65 -13.58 -15.94
N ILE A 57 23.62 -14.06 -15.23
CA ILE A 57 22.91 -15.28 -15.63
C ILE A 57 22.19 -15.00 -16.96
N ASP A 58 22.49 -15.80 -17.97
CA ASP A 58 21.81 -15.79 -19.27
C ASP A 58 20.34 -16.23 -19.13
N GLY A 59 19.45 -15.66 -19.96
CA GLY A 59 18.03 -16.04 -19.99
C GLY A 59 17.03 -15.05 -19.35
N TYR A 60 17.39 -13.77 -19.21
CA TYR A 60 16.41 -12.72 -18.92
C TYR A 60 15.56 -12.45 -20.17
N VAL A 61 14.23 -12.58 -20.04
CA VAL A 61 13.27 -12.44 -21.14
C VAL A 61 12.65 -11.05 -21.09
N GLU A 62 13.03 -10.16 -22.01
CA GLU A 62 12.35 -8.88 -22.20
C GLU A 62 11.10 -9.02 -23.06
N ILE A 63 10.14 -8.12 -22.83
CA ILE A 63 8.91 -8.04 -23.62
C ILE A 63 9.07 -6.93 -24.65
N PRO A 64 8.82 -7.18 -25.95
CA PRO A 64 8.84 -6.12 -26.96
C PRO A 64 7.89 -4.98 -26.58
N ALA A 65 8.32 -3.73 -26.81
CA ALA A 65 7.52 -2.55 -26.44
C ALA A 65 6.10 -2.56 -27.09
N SER A 66 5.96 -3.13 -28.28
CA SER A 66 4.67 -3.32 -28.98
C SER A 66 3.72 -4.28 -28.27
N GLU A 67 4.25 -5.25 -27.54
CA GLU A 67 3.49 -6.30 -26.84
C GLU A 67 3.29 -5.98 -25.36
N TYR A 68 4.09 -5.06 -24.81
CA TYR A 68 4.14 -4.73 -23.39
C TYR A 68 2.79 -4.32 -22.81
N GLY A 69 1.95 -3.64 -23.59
CA GLY A 69 0.61 -3.25 -23.17
C GLY A 69 -0.31 -4.44 -22.93
N GLU A 70 -0.29 -5.45 -23.81
CA GLU A 70 -1.11 -6.65 -23.66
C GLU A 70 -0.57 -7.55 -22.57
N PHE A 71 0.75 -7.74 -22.54
CA PHE A 71 1.44 -8.43 -21.45
C PHE A 71 1.04 -7.85 -20.09
N SER A 72 1.15 -6.52 -19.92
CA SER A 72 0.80 -5.83 -18.68
C SER A 72 -0.64 -6.06 -18.27
N ARG A 73 -1.57 -5.94 -19.23
CA ARG A 73 -3.00 -6.16 -19.01
C ARG A 73 -3.28 -7.58 -18.52
N ASP A 74 -2.65 -8.58 -19.12
CA ASP A 74 -2.97 -9.97 -18.86
C ASP A 74 -2.48 -10.44 -17.49
N TRP A 75 -1.26 -10.07 -17.09
CA TRP A 75 -0.76 -10.41 -15.75
C TRP A 75 -1.40 -9.57 -14.64
N ILE A 76 -1.74 -8.30 -14.88
CA ILE A 76 -2.41 -7.46 -13.87
C ILE A 76 -3.83 -7.95 -13.59
N ARG A 77 -4.57 -8.40 -14.60
CA ARG A 77 -5.89 -9.04 -14.41
C ARG A 77 -5.78 -10.32 -13.61
N GLU A 78 -4.74 -11.12 -13.87
CA GLU A 78 -4.49 -12.33 -13.12
C GLU A 78 -4.08 -12.04 -11.66
N ALA A 79 -3.27 -11.00 -11.45
CA ALA A 79 -2.92 -10.49 -10.13
C ALA A 79 -4.17 -10.05 -9.33
N GLU A 80 -5.08 -9.31 -9.96
CA GLU A 80 -6.37 -8.95 -9.35
C GLU A 80 -7.16 -10.21 -8.96
N ARG A 81 -7.24 -11.21 -9.84
CA ARG A 81 -7.99 -12.45 -9.58
C ARG A 81 -7.49 -13.17 -8.33
N ILE A 82 -6.17 -13.35 -8.19
CA ILE A 82 -5.58 -14.12 -7.08
C ILE A 82 -5.52 -13.33 -5.77
N LEU A 83 -5.43 -12.00 -5.83
CA LEU A 83 -5.39 -11.15 -4.64
C LEU A 83 -6.72 -11.21 -3.91
N ARG A 84 -6.72 -11.39 -2.59
CA ARG A 84 -7.94 -11.38 -1.77
C ARG A 84 -8.49 -9.96 -1.56
N PRO A 85 -9.79 -9.80 -1.28
CA PRO A 85 -10.35 -8.51 -0.82
C PRO A 85 -9.62 -7.97 0.41
N GLY A 86 -9.20 -6.71 0.36
CA GLY A 86 -8.37 -6.05 1.40
C GLY A 86 -6.88 -6.41 1.35
N GLY A 87 -6.48 -7.31 0.45
CA GLY A 87 -5.09 -7.55 0.09
C GLY A 87 -4.52 -6.41 -0.75
N SER A 88 -3.19 -6.35 -0.83
CA SER A 88 -2.47 -5.29 -1.53
C SER A 88 -1.51 -5.81 -2.58
N ILE A 89 -1.21 -4.96 -3.57
CA ILE A 89 -0.21 -5.21 -4.58
C ILE A 89 0.79 -4.04 -4.65
N TYR A 90 2.07 -4.38 -4.76
CA TYR A 90 3.17 -3.48 -5.08
C TYR A 90 3.77 -3.87 -6.42
N ILE A 91 3.78 -2.93 -7.37
CA ILE A 91 4.39 -3.13 -8.70
C ILE A 91 5.56 -2.17 -8.84
N VAL A 92 6.77 -2.72 -8.93
CA VAL A 92 7.97 -1.93 -9.22
C VAL A 92 8.05 -1.66 -10.72
N SER A 93 8.31 -0.43 -11.12
CA SER A 93 8.39 -0.07 -12.53
C SER A 93 9.38 1.07 -12.77
N GLY A 94 10.12 0.98 -13.87
CA GLY A 94 10.75 2.14 -14.50
C GLY A 94 9.70 3.07 -15.13
N TYR A 95 10.11 4.25 -15.57
CA TYR A 95 9.20 5.23 -16.18
C TYR A 95 8.89 4.94 -17.65
N THR A 96 9.74 4.18 -18.38
CA THR A 96 9.68 4.01 -19.85
C THR A 96 8.33 3.49 -20.34
N ASN A 97 7.85 2.39 -19.76
CA ASN A 97 6.58 1.76 -20.13
C ASN A 97 5.54 1.82 -19.00
N LEU A 98 5.73 2.72 -18.03
CA LEU A 98 4.85 2.89 -16.88
C LEU A 98 3.39 3.12 -17.29
N TYR A 99 3.17 3.84 -18.39
CA TYR A 99 1.83 4.17 -18.87
C TYR A 99 1.00 2.93 -19.23
N HIS A 100 1.64 1.84 -19.69
CA HIS A 100 0.96 0.57 -19.97
C HIS A 100 0.49 -0.11 -18.69
N ILE A 101 1.31 -0.13 -17.65
CA ILE A 101 0.96 -0.66 -16.32
C ILE A 101 -0.19 0.16 -15.73
N LEU A 102 -0.11 1.49 -15.78
CA LEU A 102 -1.17 2.37 -15.29
C LEU A 102 -2.48 2.19 -16.05
N LYS A 103 -2.41 2.00 -17.38
CA LYS A 103 -3.59 1.70 -18.20
C LYS A 103 -4.21 0.36 -17.78
N ALA A 104 -3.40 -0.69 -17.64
CA ALA A 104 -3.86 -2.00 -17.23
C ALA A 104 -4.50 -2.00 -15.84
N LEU A 105 -3.91 -1.28 -14.87
CA LEU A 105 -4.50 -1.10 -13.53
C LEU A 105 -5.87 -0.41 -13.59
N ARG A 106 -6.03 0.63 -14.43
CA ARG A 106 -7.33 1.31 -14.64
C ARG A 106 -8.41 0.42 -15.27
N GLU A 107 -8.01 -0.66 -15.92
CA GLU A 107 -8.94 -1.67 -16.48
C GLU A 107 -9.33 -2.73 -15.44
N THR A 108 -8.80 -2.68 -14.21
CA THR A 108 -9.17 -3.55 -13.09
C THR A 108 -10.08 -2.84 -12.08
N GLY A 109 -10.60 -3.60 -11.12
CA GLY A 109 -11.26 -3.07 -9.93
C GLY A 109 -10.31 -2.70 -8.79
N LEU A 110 -8.99 -2.79 -8.97
CA LEU A 110 -8.01 -2.41 -7.95
C LEU A 110 -8.05 -0.90 -7.69
N GLU A 111 -8.00 -0.52 -6.41
CA GLU A 111 -8.03 0.88 -5.99
C GLU A 111 -6.60 1.40 -5.75
N GLU A 112 -6.27 2.52 -6.38
CA GLU A 112 -5.00 3.22 -6.19
C GLU A 112 -4.90 3.78 -4.78
N ILE A 113 -3.78 3.52 -4.11
CA ILE A 113 -3.48 4.06 -2.79
C ILE A 113 -2.41 5.14 -2.87
N ASN A 114 -1.21 4.79 -3.37
CA ASN A 114 -0.09 5.71 -3.55
C ASN A 114 0.77 5.29 -4.74
N HIS A 115 1.47 6.26 -5.33
CA HIS A 115 2.63 6.03 -6.17
C HIS A 115 3.86 6.37 -5.34
N ILE A 116 4.55 5.34 -4.87
CA ILE A 116 5.74 5.47 -4.03
C ILE A 116 6.96 5.64 -4.93
N ILE A 117 7.85 6.55 -4.58
CA ILE A 117 9.12 6.78 -5.28
C ILE A 117 10.24 6.12 -4.49
N TRP A 118 10.85 5.08 -5.05
CA TRP A 118 12.06 4.51 -4.49
C TRP A 118 13.30 5.14 -5.13
N LYS A 119 13.96 6.03 -4.38
CA LYS A 119 15.24 6.64 -4.74
C LYS A 119 16.41 5.74 -4.35
N TYR A 120 17.26 5.41 -5.33
CA TYR A 120 18.51 4.67 -5.12
C TYR A 120 19.73 5.60 -5.19
N THR A 121 20.86 5.13 -4.68
CA THR A 121 22.03 5.99 -4.33
C THR A 121 22.80 6.57 -5.50
N PHE A 122 22.87 5.89 -6.64
CA PHE A 122 23.67 6.35 -7.78
C PHE A 122 22.91 6.16 -9.09
N GLY A 123 22.68 7.27 -9.79
CA GLY A 123 22.26 7.23 -11.20
C GLY A 123 23.49 7.34 -12.11
N VAL A 124 23.38 6.81 -13.32
CA VAL A 124 24.43 6.96 -14.34
C VAL A 124 24.44 8.40 -14.84
N TYR A 125 25.62 8.97 -15.02
CA TYR A 125 25.78 10.32 -15.57
C TYR A 125 25.08 10.45 -16.94
N THR A 126 24.38 11.55 -17.14
CA THR A 126 23.68 11.87 -18.40
C THR A 126 23.92 13.33 -18.76
N SER A 127 24.19 13.63 -20.02
CA SER A 127 24.44 15.00 -20.51
C SER A 127 23.24 15.64 -21.22
N ARG A 128 22.30 14.83 -21.72
CA ARG A 128 21.15 15.29 -22.52
C ARG A 128 19.79 15.06 -21.86
N LYS A 129 19.78 14.57 -20.62
CA LYS A 129 18.57 14.34 -19.81
C LYS A 129 18.90 14.39 -18.33
N TYR A 130 17.87 14.47 -17.49
CA TYR A 130 18.02 14.28 -16.05
C TYR A 130 18.50 12.86 -15.71
N VAL A 131 19.28 12.76 -14.63
CA VAL A 131 19.78 11.48 -14.12
C VAL A 131 18.63 10.65 -13.57
N SER A 132 18.38 9.50 -14.19
CA SER A 132 17.43 8.50 -13.67
C SER A 132 17.99 7.95 -12.35
N SER A 133 17.27 8.19 -11.26
CA SER A 133 17.71 7.92 -9.88
C SER A 133 16.61 7.31 -9.00
N HIS A 134 15.49 6.92 -9.60
CA HIS A 134 14.38 6.31 -8.88
C HIS A 134 13.60 5.31 -9.72
N TYR A 135 12.82 4.48 -9.04
CA TYR A 135 11.75 3.66 -9.59
C TYR A 135 10.40 4.10 -9.01
N HIS A 136 9.34 3.83 -9.76
CA HIS A 136 7.97 3.88 -9.24
C HIS A 136 7.67 2.56 -8.55
N ILE A 137 6.95 2.63 -7.43
CA ILE A 137 6.32 1.51 -6.76
C ILE A 137 4.84 1.85 -6.67
N LEU A 138 4.04 1.23 -7.54
CA LEU A 138 2.60 1.42 -7.56
C LEU A 138 1.98 0.59 -6.45
N TYR A 139 1.28 1.24 -5.52
CA TYR A 139 0.65 0.59 -4.38
C TYR A 139 -0.88 0.67 -4.50
N TYR A 140 -1.49 -0.50 -4.67
CA TYR A 140 -2.93 -0.66 -4.89
C TYR A 140 -3.51 -1.68 -3.91
N GLN A 141 -4.83 -1.64 -3.71
CA GLN A 141 -5.56 -2.65 -2.95
C GLN A 141 -6.68 -3.27 -3.79
N LYS A 142 -7.07 -4.50 -3.44
CA LYS A 142 -8.35 -5.04 -3.91
C LYS A 142 -9.49 -4.59 -2.99
N PRO A 143 -10.59 -4.02 -3.53
CA PRO A 143 -11.72 -3.59 -2.72
C PRO A 143 -12.47 -4.77 -2.07
N GLY A 144 -13.43 -4.44 -1.21
CA GLY A 144 -14.32 -5.41 -0.56
C GLY A 144 -13.98 -5.70 0.91
N ARG A 145 -12.78 -5.32 1.38
CA ARG A 145 -12.42 -5.28 2.81
C ARG A 145 -11.44 -4.14 3.10
N PRO A 146 -11.35 -3.67 4.35
CA PRO A 146 -10.32 -2.71 4.75
C PRO A 146 -8.93 -3.26 4.42
N ARG A 147 -8.07 -2.39 3.87
CA ARG A 147 -6.67 -2.70 3.60
C ARG A 147 -5.97 -3.21 4.85
N ARG A 148 -5.11 -4.22 4.69
CA ARG A 148 -4.09 -4.48 5.70
C ARG A 148 -3.03 -3.37 5.66
N PHE A 149 -2.92 -2.61 6.75
CA PHE A 149 -1.83 -1.65 6.94
C PHE A 149 -1.40 -1.62 8.41
N ASN A 150 -0.28 -2.27 8.71
CA ASN A 150 0.26 -2.39 10.06
C ASN A 150 0.99 -1.09 10.44
N LEU A 151 0.21 -0.08 10.83
CA LEU A 151 0.66 1.29 11.07
C LEU A 151 1.91 1.41 11.94
N GLU A 152 2.02 0.57 12.96
CA GLU A 152 3.10 0.62 13.95
C GLU A 152 4.07 -0.57 13.84
N SER A 153 4.12 -1.30 12.71
CA SER A 153 4.98 -2.49 12.56
C SER A 153 6.48 -2.18 12.58
N ARG A 154 6.85 -0.95 12.20
CA ARG A 154 8.23 -0.49 12.15
C ARG A 154 8.52 0.53 13.23
N PHE A 155 7.65 1.50 13.43
CA PHE A 155 7.79 2.51 14.49
C PHE A 155 6.45 2.76 15.15
N GLY A 156 6.41 2.90 16.47
CA GLY A 156 5.24 3.34 17.21
C GLY A 156 4.93 4.81 16.98
N LEU A 157 3.68 5.21 17.17
CA LEU A 157 3.22 6.58 16.91
C LEU A 157 3.92 7.65 17.78
N GLY A 158 4.45 7.26 18.94
CA GLY A 158 5.14 8.14 19.88
C GLY A 158 6.64 8.28 19.62
N GLU A 159 7.21 7.49 18.71
CA GLU A 159 8.67 7.44 18.53
C GLU A 159 9.19 8.66 17.77
N LYS A 160 10.25 9.26 18.32
CA LYS A 160 10.86 10.51 17.85
C LYS A 160 12.34 10.34 17.53
N ASP A 161 12.82 11.07 16.54
CA ASP A 161 14.25 11.26 16.29
C ASP A 161 14.85 12.25 17.31
N PRO A 162 16.18 12.46 17.34
CA PRO A 162 16.84 13.41 18.25
C PRO A 162 16.36 14.86 18.11
N ASP A 163 15.81 15.23 16.95
CA ASP A 163 15.32 16.58 16.64
C ASP A 163 13.81 16.74 16.94
N GLY A 164 13.15 15.68 17.45
CA GLY A 164 11.72 15.67 17.78
C GLY A 164 10.78 15.34 16.61
N GLY A 165 11.33 15.02 15.43
CA GLY A 165 10.62 14.52 14.26
C GLY A 165 10.03 13.14 14.52
N SER A 166 8.86 12.81 13.94
CA SER A 166 8.22 11.50 14.15
C SER A 166 8.86 10.44 13.25
N LEU A 167 9.48 9.43 13.87
CA LEU A 167 10.07 8.29 13.13
C LEU A 167 9.00 7.50 12.37
N ASN A 168 7.81 7.32 12.97
CA ASN A 168 6.68 6.67 12.29
C ASN A 168 6.16 7.47 11.09
N TYR A 169 6.17 8.80 11.17
CA TYR A 169 5.79 9.64 10.04
C TYR A 169 6.82 9.53 8.91
N GLN A 170 8.10 9.75 9.23
CA GLN A 170 9.21 9.71 8.26
C GLN A 170 9.31 8.35 7.56
N ASP A 171 9.16 7.24 8.31
CA ASP A 171 9.18 5.91 7.70
C ASP A 171 7.94 5.65 6.81
N ARG A 172 6.87 6.45 6.88
CA ARG A 172 5.67 6.29 6.04
C ARG A 172 5.53 7.33 4.94
N GLU A 173 6.49 8.23 4.77
CA GLU A 173 6.56 9.07 3.58
C GLU A 173 6.65 8.19 2.33
N ASP A 174 6.13 8.66 1.20
CA ASP A 174 6.08 7.88 -0.05
C ASP A 174 7.29 8.12 -0.96
N VAL A 175 8.31 8.83 -0.47
CA VAL A 175 9.63 8.92 -1.10
C VAL A 175 10.63 8.15 -0.25
N TRP A 176 11.01 6.96 -0.70
CA TRP A 176 11.89 6.06 0.03
C TRP A 176 13.32 6.15 -0.47
N ILE A 177 14.23 6.51 0.41
CA ILE A 177 15.67 6.47 0.14
C ILE A 177 16.21 5.16 0.70
N ILE A 178 16.39 4.16 -0.17
CA ILE A 178 16.88 2.84 0.21
C ILE A 178 17.99 2.44 -0.75
N ASN A 179 19.17 2.15 -0.21
CA ASN A 179 20.34 1.79 -1.01
C ASN A 179 20.17 0.40 -1.61
N ARG A 180 20.72 0.22 -2.82
CA ARG A 180 20.89 -1.12 -3.38
C ARG A 180 21.96 -1.88 -2.59
N GLU A 181 21.76 -3.17 -2.43
CA GLU A 181 22.76 -4.04 -1.81
C GLU A 181 23.93 -4.25 -2.78
N TYR A 182 25.15 -3.96 -2.33
CA TYR A 182 26.37 -4.23 -3.10
C TYR A 182 26.90 -5.62 -2.73
N LYS A 183 26.89 -6.56 -3.67
CA LYS A 183 27.39 -7.93 -3.49
C LYS A 183 28.63 -8.17 -4.36
N PRO A 184 29.84 -7.73 -3.93
CA PRO A 184 31.07 -7.97 -4.68
C PRO A 184 31.42 -9.47 -4.69
N GLY A 185 31.79 -10.01 -5.86
CA GLY A 185 32.23 -11.40 -6.01
C GLY A 185 31.13 -12.48 -6.03
N GLN A 186 29.85 -12.11 -6.09
CA GLN A 186 28.72 -13.06 -6.22
C GLN A 186 28.06 -12.94 -7.59
N VAL A 187 27.48 -14.05 -8.09
CA VAL A 187 26.69 -14.07 -9.33
C VAL A 187 25.56 -13.04 -9.23
N LYS A 188 25.59 -12.04 -10.12
CA LYS A 188 24.71 -10.88 -10.07
C LYS A 188 23.40 -11.19 -10.78
N ASN A 189 22.32 -11.21 -10.03
CA ASN A 189 21.00 -10.99 -10.62
C ASN A 189 20.85 -9.48 -10.81
N LYS A 190 20.82 -9.05 -12.07
CA LYS A 190 21.02 -7.65 -12.51
C LYS A 190 20.07 -6.64 -11.83
N ASN A 191 18.90 -7.09 -11.33
CA ASN A 191 17.82 -6.26 -10.79
C ASN A 191 17.20 -6.78 -9.46
N GLU A 192 17.95 -7.42 -8.55
CA GLU A 192 17.37 -7.83 -7.25
C GLU A 192 16.90 -6.63 -6.41
N LEU A 193 15.63 -6.65 -5.99
CA LEU A 193 15.10 -5.70 -5.01
C LEU A 193 15.82 -5.84 -3.64
N PRO A 194 16.23 -4.74 -2.99
CA PRO A 194 16.91 -4.79 -1.70
C PRO A 194 16.07 -5.42 -0.59
N THR A 195 16.70 -6.16 0.31
CA THR A 195 16.04 -6.77 1.48
C THR A 195 15.32 -5.74 2.32
N ALA A 196 15.91 -4.55 2.52
CA ALA A 196 15.32 -3.47 3.30
C ALA A 196 14.02 -2.94 2.66
N LEU A 197 13.98 -2.85 1.33
CA LEU A 197 12.79 -2.40 0.58
C LEU A 197 11.66 -3.42 0.70
N LEU A 198 11.96 -4.70 0.44
CA LEU A 198 11.02 -5.81 0.57
C LEU A 198 10.50 -5.95 2.01
N THR A 199 11.40 -5.88 2.99
CA THR A 199 11.05 -5.96 4.42
C THR A 199 10.07 -4.86 4.81
N LYS A 200 10.30 -3.63 4.34
CA LYS A 200 9.41 -2.50 4.58
C LYS A 200 8.00 -2.74 4.02
N MET A 201 7.88 -3.15 2.76
CA MET A 201 6.58 -3.44 2.13
C MET A 201 5.85 -4.60 2.84
N ILE A 202 6.57 -5.68 3.16
CA ILE A 202 6.01 -6.86 3.84
C ILE A 202 5.55 -6.53 5.26
N GLN A 203 6.32 -5.75 6.03
CA GLN A 203 5.96 -5.35 7.39
C GLN A 203 4.71 -4.47 7.44
N TYR A 204 4.53 -3.56 6.47
CA TYR A 204 3.33 -2.72 6.41
C TYR A 204 2.10 -3.48 5.91
N SER A 205 2.24 -4.43 4.99
CA SER A 205 1.09 -4.92 4.22
C SER A 205 0.81 -6.43 4.35
N SER A 206 1.47 -7.12 5.30
CA SER A 206 1.20 -8.53 5.63
C SER A 206 1.49 -8.82 7.11
N THR A 207 1.03 -9.94 7.65
CA THR A 207 1.46 -10.48 8.94
C THR A 207 2.03 -11.90 8.79
N GLU A 208 2.60 -12.45 9.85
CA GLU A 208 3.10 -13.83 9.84
C GLU A 208 2.01 -14.83 9.40
N GLY A 209 2.38 -15.81 8.57
CA GLY A 209 1.45 -16.79 7.99
C GLY A 209 0.71 -16.34 6.71
N ASP A 210 0.61 -15.03 6.45
CA ASP A 210 0.04 -14.51 5.19
C ASP A 210 0.82 -15.07 3.97
N LEU A 211 0.13 -15.28 2.86
CA LEU A 211 0.68 -15.71 1.58
C LEU A 211 1.10 -14.52 0.72
N VAL A 212 2.40 -14.41 0.45
CA VAL A 212 2.99 -13.41 -0.45
C VAL A 212 3.22 -14.04 -1.82
N CYS A 213 2.79 -13.37 -2.89
CA CYS A 213 3.04 -13.80 -4.26
C CYS A 213 4.00 -12.85 -4.97
N ASP A 214 4.90 -13.42 -5.76
CA ASP A 214 5.69 -12.70 -6.76
C ASP A 214 5.44 -13.32 -8.14
N MET A 215 4.94 -12.53 -9.08
CA MET A 215 4.64 -12.99 -10.43
C MET A 215 5.89 -13.04 -11.32
N PHE A 216 7.01 -12.45 -10.89
CA PHE A 216 8.28 -12.35 -11.62
C PHE A 216 9.44 -12.62 -10.66
N LEU A 217 9.60 -13.87 -10.23
CA LEU A 217 10.49 -14.24 -9.13
C LEU A 217 11.93 -13.78 -9.33
N GLY A 218 12.48 -13.85 -10.56
CA GLY A 218 13.86 -13.47 -10.85
C GLY A 218 14.85 -14.11 -9.87
N GLY A 219 15.48 -13.29 -9.04
CA GLY A 219 16.42 -13.74 -7.99
C GLY A 219 15.81 -14.33 -6.72
N PHE A 220 14.48 -14.48 -6.69
CA PHE A 220 13.68 -14.98 -5.57
C PHE A 220 13.77 -14.10 -4.32
N SER A 221 14.14 -12.82 -4.46
CA SER A 221 14.35 -11.92 -3.32
C SER A 221 13.05 -11.72 -2.52
N THR A 222 11.92 -11.47 -3.19
CA THR A 222 10.59 -11.37 -2.54
C THR A 222 10.28 -12.62 -1.72
N ALA A 223 10.45 -13.80 -2.31
CA ALA A 223 10.19 -15.08 -1.66
C ALA A 223 11.10 -15.32 -0.44
N LYS A 224 12.40 -15.05 -0.59
CA LYS A 224 13.42 -15.15 0.46
C LYS A 224 13.06 -14.27 1.66
N VAL A 225 12.72 -13.01 1.40
CA VAL A 225 12.36 -12.07 2.47
C VAL A 225 11.01 -12.41 3.10
N ALA A 226 10.00 -12.79 2.31
CA ALA A 226 8.70 -13.20 2.83
C ALA A 226 8.81 -14.40 3.78
N ILE A 227 9.46 -15.49 3.34
CA ILE A 227 9.69 -16.68 4.17
C ILE A 227 10.54 -16.32 5.39
N GLY A 228 11.61 -15.53 5.20
CA GLY A 228 12.44 -15.04 6.29
C GLY A 228 11.67 -14.23 7.34
N LEU A 229 10.61 -13.53 6.95
CA LEU A 229 9.71 -12.79 7.85
C LEU A 229 8.52 -13.63 8.33
N GLY A 230 8.54 -14.95 8.18
CA GLY A 230 7.50 -15.85 8.66
C GLY A 230 6.21 -15.85 7.83
N ARG A 231 6.24 -15.35 6.59
CA ARG A 231 5.14 -15.48 5.63
C ARG A 231 5.29 -16.76 4.83
N ARG A 232 4.23 -17.17 4.15
CA ARG A 232 4.30 -18.15 3.06
C ARG A 232 4.57 -17.43 1.75
N ALA A 233 5.21 -18.09 0.79
CA ALA A 233 5.52 -17.50 -0.51
C ALA A 233 5.08 -18.37 -1.69
N VAL A 234 4.66 -17.74 -2.78
CA VAL A 234 4.38 -18.39 -4.05
C VAL A 234 4.90 -17.54 -5.20
N GLY A 235 5.24 -18.13 -6.33
CA GLY A 235 5.59 -17.32 -7.50
C GLY A 235 6.00 -18.09 -8.73
N PHE A 236 6.27 -17.32 -9.78
CA PHE A 236 6.53 -17.80 -11.14
C PHE A 236 7.80 -17.19 -11.71
N GLU A 237 8.58 -18.00 -12.42
CA GLU A 237 9.74 -17.57 -13.21
C GLU A 237 9.69 -18.29 -14.56
N ILE A 238 9.65 -17.53 -15.65
CA ILE A 238 9.53 -18.12 -16.97
C ILE A 238 10.85 -18.76 -17.43
N SER A 239 11.98 -18.18 -17.02
CA SER A 239 13.32 -18.60 -17.44
C SER A 239 13.78 -19.88 -16.70
N PRO A 240 13.93 -21.02 -17.40
CA PRO A 240 14.41 -22.25 -16.77
C PRO A 240 15.82 -22.09 -16.19
N GLN A 241 16.67 -21.29 -16.82
CA GLN A 241 18.06 -21.06 -16.39
C GLN A 241 18.09 -20.30 -15.05
N ILE A 242 17.37 -19.19 -14.95
CA ILE A 242 17.27 -18.39 -13.72
C ILE A 242 16.63 -19.24 -12.60
N PHE A 243 15.56 -19.97 -12.93
CA PHE A 243 14.87 -20.79 -11.95
C PHE A 243 15.77 -21.91 -11.41
N ALA A 244 16.43 -22.68 -12.28
CA ALA A 244 17.32 -23.77 -11.89
C ALA A 244 18.49 -23.27 -11.03
N ALA A 245 19.09 -22.14 -11.39
CA ALA A 245 20.25 -21.57 -10.68
C ALA A 245 19.96 -21.18 -9.23
N ARG A 246 18.67 -21.02 -8.86
CA ARG A 246 18.24 -20.54 -7.54
C ARG A 246 17.26 -21.49 -6.83
N ALA A 247 16.88 -22.60 -7.48
CA ALA A 247 15.96 -23.58 -6.94
C ALA A 247 16.44 -24.19 -5.61
N ASP A 248 17.76 -24.38 -5.47
CA ASP A 248 18.33 -24.92 -4.23
C ASP A 248 18.40 -23.87 -3.10
N ASP A 249 18.62 -22.58 -3.43
CA ASP A 249 18.55 -21.50 -2.44
C ASP A 249 17.21 -21.55 -1.68
N LEU A 250 16.11 -21.78 -2.40
CA LEU A 250 14.75 -21.81 -1.84
C LEU A 250 14.57 -22.88 -0.76
N LYS A 251 15.23 -24.03 -0.91
CA LYS A 251 15.14 -25.14 0.06
C LYS A 251 15.89 -24.84 1.36
N THR A 252 16.84 -23.91 1.31
CA THR A 252 17.70 -23.56 2.46
C THR A 252 17.14 -22.44 3.32
N ILE A 253 16.12 -21.70 2.84
CA ILE A 253 15.55 -20.57 3.57
C ILE A 253 14.83 -21.09 4.81
N ARG A 254 15.32 -20.68 5.98
CA ARG A 254 14.65 -20.96 7.25
C ARG A 254 13.49 -19.97 7.46
N PRO A 255 12.24 -20.44 7.60
CA PRO A 255 11.12 -19.56 7.92
C PRO A 255 11.37 -18.78 9.21
N GLY A 256 11.06 -17.49 9.19
CA GLY A 256 11.26 -16.62 10.36
C GLY A 256 12.71 -16.20 10.64
N SER A 257 13.68 -16.57 9.79
CA SER A 257 15.10 -16.22 9.96
C SER A 257 15.42 -14.72 10.02
N LEU A 258 14.57 -13.86 9.48
CA LEU A 258 14.70 -12.41 9.54
C LEU A 258 13.92 -11.78 10.70
N LEU A 259 13.04 -12.51 11.40
CA LEU A 259 12.28 -11.95 12.53
C LEU A 259 13.20 -11.40 13.64
N PRO A 260 14.31 -12.07 14.03
CA PRO A 260 15.20 -11.54 15.07
C PRO A 260 15.97 -10.27 14.66
N THR A 261 16.04 -9.95 13.36
CA THR A 261 16.72 -8.73 12.87
C THR A 261 15.81 -7.52 12.86
N LEU A 262 14.51 -7.72 13.04
CA LEU A 262 13.53 -6.63 13.10
C LEU A 262 13.64 -5.88 14.42
N ARG A 263 13.53 -4.55 14.36
CA ARG A 263 13.28 -3.76 15.56
C ARG A 263 11.90 -4.07 16.14
N THR A 264 11.78 -3.96 17.46
CA THR A 264 10.49 -3.94 18.14
C THR A 264 10.03 -2.49 18.30
N PRO A 265 8.92 -2.06 17.69
CA PRO A 265 8.40 -0.72 17.81
C PRO A 265 7.90 -0.44 19.23
N VAL A 266 8.11 0.78 19.73
CA VAL A 266 7.57 1.20 21.04
C VAL A 266 6.12 1.63 20.87
N VAL A 267 5.21 0.67 21.01
CA VAL A 267 3.76 0.91 20.86
C VAL A 267 3.15 1.24 22.20
N ASP A 268 2.49 2.39 22.29
CA ASP A 268 1.78 2.81 23.48
C ASP A 268 0.47 1.99 23.64
N ALA A 269 0.54 0.97 24.51
CA ALA A 269 -0.50 -0.03 24.75
C ALA A 269 -1.72 0.50 25.54
N ARG A 270 -2.25 1.68 25.17
CA ARG A 270 -3.44 2.23 25.84
C ARG A 270 -4.63 1.26 25.75
N ALA A 271 -5.22 0.95 26.89
CA ALA A 271 -6.25 -0.10 27.04
C ALA A 271 -7.48 0.06 26.12
N ASN A 272 -7.83 1.29 25.73
CA ASN A 272 -9.01 1.60 24.91
C ASN A 272 -8.65 2.15 23.52
N ARG A 273 -7.42 1.96 23.04
CA ARG A 273 -7.02 2.33 21.68
C ARG A 273 -7.88 1.56 20.65
N GLY A 274 -8.50 2.28 19.71
CA GLY A 274 -9.32 1.70 18.64
C GLY A 274 -10.70 1.18 19.06
N ARG A 275 -11.00 1.08 20.36
CA ARG A 275 -12.33 0.66 20.83
C ARG A 275 -13.40 1.69 20.47
N PRO A 276 -14.63 1.30 20.10
CA PRO A 276 -15.75 2.22 19.98
C PRO A 276 -15.96 3.05 21.26
N TRP A 277 -16.51 4.25 21.14
CA TRP A 277 -16.84 5.08 22.29
C TRP A 277 -18.21 4.68 22.84
N SER A 278 -18.23 4.17 24.08
CA SER A 278 -19.49 3.97 24.80
C SER A 278 -20.09 5.32 25.23
N ASP A 279 -21.38 5.35 25.56
CA ASP A 279 -21.99 6.58 26.08
C ASP A 279 -21.42 6.98 27.43
N ALA A 280 -21.01 6.01 28.25
CA ALA A 280 -20.26 6.24 29.48
C ALA A 280 -18.90 6.90 29.20
N ASP A 281 -18.15 6.45 28.18
CA ASP A 281 -16.87 7.07 27.80
C ASP A 281 -17.06 8.52 27.33
N LYS A 282 -18.12 8.79 26.56
CA LYS A 282 -18.43 10.15 26.06
C LYS A 282 -18.79 11.09 27.22
N ALA A 283 -19.62 10.62 28.15
CA ALA A 283 -19.98 11.38 29.34
C ALA A 283 -18.75 11.65 30.22
N ALA A 284 -17.96 10.61 30.52
CA ALA A 284 -16.72 10.74 31.30
C ALA A 284 -15.72 11.70 30.64
N LEU A 285 -15.52 11.58 29.32
CA LEU A 285 -14.72 12.52 28.53
C LEU A 285 -15.18 13.96 28.72
N LYS A 286 -16.45 14.25 28.47
CA LYS A 286 -16.98 15.61 28.51
C LYS A 286 -16.88 16.20 29.92
N THR A 287 -17.37 15.48 30.92
CA THR A 287 -17.33 15.92 32.33
C THR A 287 -15.91 16.20 32.78
N ARG A 288 -14.97 15.30 32.48
CA ARG A 288 -13.58 15.46 32.91
C ARG A 288 -12.86 16.57 32.17
N PHE A 289 -13.07 16.70 30.86
CA PHE A 289 -12.49 17.77 30.06
C PHE A 289 -12.99 19.14 30.52
N ASP A 290 -14.30 19.31 30.70
CA ASP A 290 -14.91 20.57 31.14
C ASP A 290 -14.38 20.98 32.52
N HIS A 291 -14.25 20.03 33.46
CA HIS A 291 -13.65 20.27 34.78
C HIS A 291 -12.20 20.76 34.67
N LEU A 292 -11.37 20.12 33.82
CA LEU A 292 -9.97 20.53 33.65
C LEU A 292 -9.86 21.94 33.08
N ILE A 293 -10.69 22.29 32.09
CA ILE A 293 -10.75 23.65 31.54
C ILE A 293 -11.20 24.66 32.60
N GLN A 294 -12.25 24.36 33.36
CA GLN A 294 -12.72 25.23 34.46
C GLN A 294 -11.67 25.41 35.56
N SER A 295 -10.84 24.40 35.81
CA SER A 295 -9.70 24.48 36.74
C SER A 295 -8.48 25.26 36.20
N GLY A 296 -8.60 25.89 35.02
CA GLY A 296 -7.57 26.73 34.42
C GLY A 296 -6.51 25.98 33.61
N ARG A 297 -6.71 24.69 33.28
CA ARG A 297 -5.78 23.96 32.39
C ARG A 297 -5.94 24.42 30.94
N THR A 298 -4.85 24.38 30.19
CA THR A 298 -4.92 24.58 28.74
C THR A 298 -5.67 23.42 28.07
N LYS A 299 -6.26 23.67 26.90
CA LYS A 299 -6.90 22.61 26.09
C LYS A 299 -5.93 21.47 25.79
N LYS A 300 -4.66 21.79 25.51
CA LYS A 300 -3.62 20.80 25.23
C LYS A 300 -3.42 19.87 26.44
N ASP A 301 -3.24 20.43 27.63
CA ASP A 301 -3.01 19.65 28.84
C ASP A 301 -4.24 18.83 29.23
N ALA A 302 -5.43 19.44 29.11
CA ALA A 302 -6.70 18.76 29.41
C ALA A 302 -6.91 17.54 28.52
N VAL A 303 -6.67 17.66 27.21
CA VAL A 303 -6.73 16.54 26.27
C VAL A 303 -5.72 15.45 26.64
N GLU A 304 -4.48 15.81 26.98
CA GLU A 304 -3.45 14.83 27.32
C GLU A 304 -3.80 14.05 28.60
N ILE A 305 -4.31 14.73 29.62
CA ILE A 305 -4.76 14.11 30.87
C ILE A 305 -5.91 13.13 30.59
N VAL A 306 -6.96 13.60 29.91
CA VAL A 306 -8.14 12.75 29.64
C VAL A 306 -7.80 11.57 28.73
N ALA A 307 -6.92 11.78 27.74
CA ALA A 307 -6.43 10.71 26.88
C ALA A 307 -5.72 9.62 27.68
N ARG A 308 -4.92 9.99 28.68
CA ARG A 308 -4.27 9.03 29.58
C ARG A 308 -5.28 8.32 30.49
N GLU A 309 -6.17 9.07 31.14
CA GLU A 309 -7.18 8.53 32.06
C GLU A 309 -8.14 7.55 31.37
N LEU A 310 -8.58 7.87 30.14
CA LEU A 310 -9.45 6.99 29.36
C LEU A 310 -8.69 5.88 28.62
N GLY A 311 -7.36 5.87 28.66
CA GLY A 311 -6.55 4.94 27.88
C GLY A 311 -6.83 5.05 26.37
N ARG A 312 -6.98 6.28 25.84
CA ARG A 312 -7.28 6.55 24.42
C ARG A 312 -6.24 7.49 23.82
N GLY A 313 -6.06 7.44 22.50
CA GLY A 313 -5.14 8.35 21.79
C GLY A 313 -5.58 9.82 21.87
N ARG A 314 -4.62 10.75 21.94
CA ARG A 314 -4.87 12.20 21.93
C ARG A 314 -5.83 12.63 20.81
N TRP A 315 -5.54 12.21 19.58
CA TRP A 315 -6.37 12.49 18.41
C TRP A 315 -7.80 11.94 18.51
N ALA A 316 -7.98 10.76 19.11
CA ALA A 316 -9.31 10.18 19.30
C ALA A 316 -10.15 11.02 20.28
N VAL A 317 -9.52 11.52 21.34
CA VAL A 317 -10.13 12.44 22.31
C VAL A 317 -10.48 13.76 21.63
N GLU A 318 -9.55 14.39 20.92
CA GLU A 318 -9.80 15.66 20.21
C GLU A 318 -10.93 15.54 19.19
N LYS A 319 -10.96 14.45 18.41
CA LYS A 319 -12.03 14.19 17.44
C LYS A 319 -13.39 14.00 18.12
N MET A 320 -13.43 13.25 19.23
CA MET A 320 -14.68 13.01 19.95
C MET A 320 -15.19 14.29 20.62
N LEU A 321 -14.32 15.12 21.23
CA LEU A 321 -14.70 16.42 21.77
C LEU A 321 -15.34 17.31 20.71
N LYS A 322 -14.75 17.41 19.51
CA LYS A 322 -15.36 18.14 18.38
C LYS A 322 -16.74 17.59 18.00
N THR A 323 -16.92 16.28 18.07
CA THR A 323 -18.21 15.63 17.77
C THR A 323 -19.27 15.97 18.83
N LEU A 324 -18.88 15.98 20.11
CA LEU A 324 -19.75 16.33 21.23
C LEU A 324 -20.10 17.83 21.26
N GLU A 325 -19.18 18.70 20.85
CA GLU A 325 -19.40 20.16 20.71
C GLU A 325 -20.34 20.49 19.54
N ALA A 326 -20.36 19.69 18.47
CA ALA A 326 -21.20 19.91 17.29
C ALA A 326 -22.63 19.37 17.41
N SER A 327 -22.98 18.70 18.51
CA SER A 327 -24.33 18.16 18.71
C SER A 327 -25.25 19.26 19.28
N PRO A 328 -26.36 19.63 18.61
CA PRO A 328 -27.23 20.70 19.09
C PRO A 328 -27.87 20.31 20.43
N LEU A 329 -27.70 21.15 21.44
CA LEU A 329 -28.54 21.15 22.63
C LEU A 329 -30.00 21.34 22.19
N THR A 330 -30.86 20.35 22.41
CA THR A 330 -32.32 20.55 22.45
C THR A 330 -32.73 20.97 23.85
N PRO A 331 -33.26 22.18 24.06
CA PRO A 331 -34.16 22.46 25.16
C PRO A 331 -35.60 22.42 24.65
N SER A 332 -36.37 21.44 25.13
CA SER A 332 -37.82 21.42 25.02
C SER A 332 -38.42 22.45 25.98
N GLN A 333 -39.04 23.49 25.45
CA GLN A 333 -40.13 24.21 26.13
C GLN A 333 -41.33 24.32 25.18
N PRO A 334 -42.54 23.92 25.62
CA PRO A 334 -43.74 24.05 24.81
C PRO A 334 -44.20 25.52 24.80
N ARG A 335 -44.26 26.15 23.64
CA ARG A 335 -44.95 27.43 23.48
C ARG A 335 -46.45 27.16 23.38
N HIS A 336 -47.20 27.65 24.37
CA HIS A 336 -48.63 27.88 24.27
C HIS A 336 -48.91 28.86 23.12
N ILE A 337 -49.79 28.48 22.19
CA ILE A 337 -50.40 29.37 21.19
C ILE A 337 -51.92 29.30 21.41
N PRO A 338 -52.62 30.42 21.69
CA PRO A 338 -54.08 30.45 21.69
C PRO A 338 -54.63 30.73 20.28
N PRO A 339 -55.86 30.30 19.93
CA PRO A 339 -56.38 30.37 18.56
C PRO A 339 -57.31 31.57 18.33
N ALA A 340 -57.25 32.15 17.12
CA ALA A 340 -58.31 32.90 16.40
C ALA A 340 -57.70 33.35 15.05
N SER A 341 -58.38 33.50 13.91
CA SER A 341 -59.77 33.32 13.47
C SER A 341 -59.77 33.47 11.93
N ARG A 342 -60.75 32.86 11.26
CA ARG A 342 -60.96 32.91 9.79
C ARG A 342 -61.39 34.29 9.28
N SER A 343 -60.96 34.67 8.07
CA SER A 343 -61.82 35.29 7.03
C SER A 343 -61.06 35.61 5.73
N GLY A 344 -61.67 35.31 4.57
CA GLY A 344 -61.49 36.10 3.33
C GLY A 344 -60.80 35.40 2.15
N GLN A 345 -61.59 35.05 1.14
CA GLN A 345 -61.19 34.56 -0.20
C GLN A 345 -61.19 35.73 -1.24
N PRO A 346 -60.89 35.54 -2.54
CA PRO A 346 -59.86 36.25 -3.33
C PRO A 346 -60.44 37.25 -4.37
N PRO A 347 -59.68 37.74 -5.38
CA PRO A 347 -59.74 37.05 -6.68
C PRO A 347 -58.48 37.12 -7.58
N ARG A 348 -58.60 36.31 -8.64
CA ARG A 348 -57.80 36.05 -9.86
C ARG A 348 -57.40 37.29 -10.65
N THR A 349 -56.30 37.17 -11.42
CA THR A 349 -56.27 37.40 -12.89
C THR A 349 -54.98 36.81 -13.50
N SER A 350 -55.13 35.98 -14.54
CA SER A 350 -54.14 35.75 -15.61
C SER A 350 -54.57 36.58 -16.83
N PRO A 351 -53.71 36.87 -17.82
CA PRO A 351 -53.62 35.92 -18.95
C PRO A 351 -52.29 35.83 -19.72
N GLU A 352 -52.17 34.69 -20.43
CA GLU A 352 -51.62 34.48 -21.80
C GLU A 352 -50.12 34.68 -22.11
N ARG A 353 -49.37 33.65 -22.55
CA ARG A 353 -49.37 32.78 -23.77
C ARG A 353 -48.49 33.34 -24.89
N THR A 354 -47.45 32.57 -25.28
CA THR A 354 -47.05 32.08 -26.63
C THR A 354 -45.59 31.56 -26.55
N GLN A 355 -45.31 30.24 -26.54
CA GLN A 355 -45.07 29.32 -27.68
C GLN A 355 -44.05 29.83 -28.73
N THR A 356 -42.76 29.41 -28.64
CA THR A 356 -42.03 28.33 -29.40
C THR A 356 -41.53 28.73 -30.82
N PRO A 357 -40.60 28.00 -31.49
CA PRO A 357 -39.38 27.26 -31.06
C PRO A 357 -38.15 27.45 -32.03
N SER A 358 -37.10 26.65 -31.82
CA SER A 358 -36.23 26.02 -32.85
C SER A 358 -35.03 26.81 -33.46
N ARG A 359 -33.79 26.33 -33.25
CA ARG A 359 -32.93 25.58 -34.21
C ARG A 359 -31.44 25.57 -33.80
N ASN A 360 -30.84 24.38 -33.84
CA ASN A 360 -29.40 24.08 -34.09
C ASN A 360 -29.09 24.21 -35.61
N PRO A 361 -27.86 23.97 -36.14
CA PRO A 361 -26.46 24.13 -35.67
C PRO A 361 -25.65 24.98 -36.72
N PRO A 362 -24.30 24.92 -36.89
CA PRO A 362 -23.44 23.74 -37.16
C PRO A 362 -22.51 23.32 -36.02
#